data_AF-A0A7J4LYX9-F1
#
_entry.id   AF-A0A7J4LYX9-F1
#
_cell.length_a   1.000
_cell.length_b   1.000
_cell.length_c   1.000
_cell.angle_alpha   90.00
_cell.angle_beta   90.00
_cell.angle_gamma   90.00
#
_symmetry.space_group_name_H-M   'P 1'
#
loop_
_entity.id
_entity.type
_entity.pdbx_description
1 polymer ?
#
loop_
_entity_poly.entity_id
_entity_poly.type
_entity_poly.pdbx_seq_one_letter_code
_entity_poly.pdbx_strand_id
1 'polypeptide(L)'
;GRYSSKLQNHLETENNGNTITIVHYGNYISMRISKDLSGSVNLLEIIERLKVATNGELSGGGHQQAASIKTTSEHMNDTMRMLLVELGVKSQVF
;
A
#
# COMPACT_ATOMS: atom_id res chain seq x y z
N GLY A 1 9.77 6.92 -2.43
CA GLY A 1 10.05 6.48 -3.81
C GLY A 1 11.30 5.62 -3.92
N ARG A 2 12.51 6.22 -3.88
CA ARG A 2 13.77 5.51 -4.10
C ARG A 2 14.07 4.43 -3.04
N TYR A 3 13.77 4.72 -1.77
CA TYR A 3 13.93 3.76 -0.67
C TYR A 3 12.99 2.56 -0.83
N SER A 4 11.68 2.79 -0.94
CA SER A 4 10.68 1.71 -1.07
C SER A 4 10.89 0.85 -2.32
N SER A 5 11.42 1.41 -3.41
CA SER A 5 11.81 0.63 -4.58
C SER A 5 13.01 -0.28 -4.33
N LYS A 6 14.06 0.21 -3.65
CA LYS A 6 15.22 -0.62 -3.32
C LYS A 6 14.85 -1.73 -2.35
N LEU A 7 14.01 -1.40 -1.36
CA LEU A 7 13.49 -2.37 -0.40
C LEU A 7 12.66 -3.46 -1.09
N GLN A 8 11.76 -3.08 -2.00
CA GLN A 8 10.99 -4.03 -2.81
C GLN A 8 11.91 -5.00 -3.56
N ASN A 9 12.90 -4.49 -4.30
CA ASN A 9 13.80 -5.36 -5.07
C ASN A 9 14.58 -6.34 -4.18
N HIS A 10 14.98 -5.89 -3.00
CA HIS A 10 15.66 -6.74 -2.02
C HIS A 10 14.74 -7.84 -1.48
N LEU A 11 13.52 -7.47 -1.06
CA LEU A 11 12.52 -8.42 -0.55
C LEU A 11 12.04 -9.41 -1.61
N GLU A 12 11.92 -8.99 -2.87
CA GLU A 12 11.63 -9.89 -4.00
C GLU A 12 12.72 -10.94 -4.17
N THR A 13 13.98 -10.55 -4.01
CA THR A 13 15.12 -11.46 -4.10
C THR A 13 15.11 -12.48 -2.95
N GLU A 14 14.78 -12.05 -1.73
CA GLU A 14 14.78 -12.93 -0.55
C GLU A 14 13.58 -13.87 -0.48
N ASN A 15 12.41 -13.45 -0.97
CA ASN A 15 11.16 -14.21 -0.85
C ASN A 15 10.80 -15.03 -2.10
N ASN A 16 11.74 -15.20 -3.04
CA ASN A 16 11.51 -15.86 -4.33
C ASN A 16 10.34 -15.25 -5.13
N GLY A 17 10.22 -13.92 -5.11
CA GLY A 17 9.16 -13.17 -5.82
C GLY A 17 7.92 -12.87 -4.96
N ASN A 18 6.83 -12.49 -5.64
CA ASN A 18 5.50 -12.17 -5.08
C ASN A 18 5.50 -11.47 -3.72
N THR A 19 5.92 -10.20 -3.70
CA THR A 19 5.87 -9.37 -2.50
C THR A 19 5.02 -8.12 -2.72
N ILE A 20 4.37 -7.68 -1.64
CA ILE A 20 3.79 -6.35 -1.50
C ILE A 20 4.53 -5.66 -0.36
N THR A 21 5.20 -4.55 -0.66
CA THR A 21 5.90 -3.75 0.35
C THR A 21 5.10 -2.51 0.65
N ILE A 22 4.85 -2.28 1.93
CA ILE A 22 4.20 -1.08 2.45
C ILE A 22 5.19 -0.37 3.37
N VAL A 23 5.48 0.90 3.09
CA VAL A 23 6.35 1.75 3.91
C VAL A 23 5.59 3.01 4.26
N HIS A 24 5.35 3.25 5.55
CA HIS A 24 4.85 4.54 6.01
C HIS A 24 6.02 5.49 6.29
N TYR A 25 5.78 6.80 6.14
CA TYR A 25 6.67 7.85 6.63
C TYR A 25 5.92 9.17 6.72
N GLY A 26 5.82 9.74 7.94
CA GLY A 26 5.03 10.94 8.19
C GLY A 26 3.57 10.73 7.78
N ASN A 27 3.08 11.58 6.86
CA ASN A 27 1.70 11.55 6.35
C ASN A 27 1.54 10.74 5.06
N TYR A 28 2.52 9.87 4.73
CA TYR A 28 2.54 9.11 3.49
C TYR A 28 2.63 7.61 3.74
N ILE A 29 1.95 6.85 2.91
CA ILE A 29 2.08 5.39 2.78
C ILE A 29 2.54 5.13 1.34
N SER A 30 3.72 4.56 1.16
CA SER A 30 4.24 4.13 -0.13
C SER A 30 4.04 2.62 -0.28
N MET A 31 3.44 2.21 -1.38
CA MET A 31 3.19 0.81 -1.72
C MET A 31 3.96 0.42 -2.97
N ARG A 32 4.49 -0.80 -2.97
CA ARG A 32 5.12 -1.46 -4.12
C ARG A 32 4.60 -2.88 -4.19
N ILE A 33 4.41 -3.37 -5.40
CA ILE A 33 3.95 -4.73 -5.65
C ILE A 33 4.76 -5.35 -6.77
N SER A 34 5.09 -6.63 -6.63
CA SER A 34 5.78 -7.39 -7.65
C SER A 34 5.00 -7.40 -8.96
N LYS A 35 5.74 -7.48 -10.07
CA LYS A 35 5.15 -7.50 -11.42
C LYS A 35 4.11 -8.60 -11.57
N ASP A 36 4.42 -9.80 -11.10
CA ASP A 36 3.53 -10.95 -11.26
C ASP A 36 2.23 -10.79 -10.45
N LEU A 37 2.31 -10.19 -9.26
CA LEU A 37 1.13 -9.87 -8.45
C LEU A 37 0.32 -8.69 -9.01
N SER A 38 0.96 -7.72 -9.68
CA SER A 38 0.29 -6.53 -10.22
C SER A 38 -0.77 -6.81 -11.29
N GLY A 39 -0.77 -8.02 -11.88
CA GLY A 39 -1.85 -8.48 -12.76
C GLY A 39 -3.12 -8.95 -12.02
N SER A 40 -3.03 -9.22 -10.72
CA SER A 40 -4.11 -9.74 -9.89
C SER A 40 -4.58 -8.78 -8.80
N VAL A 41 -3.70 -7.88 -8.35
CA VAL A 41 -3.97 -6.89 -7.31
C VAL A 41 -3.86 -5.49 -7.90
N ASN A 42 -4.97 -4.77 -7.92
CA ASN A 42 -5.03 -3.40 -8.42
C ASN A 42 -4.93 -2.39 -7.26
N LEU A 43 -3.73 -1.85 -7.04
CA LEU A 43 -3.48 -0.87 -5.99
C LEU A 43 -4.33 0.41 -6.15
N LEU A 44 -4.64 0.82 -7.38
CA LEU A 44 -5.45 2.03 -7.61
C LEU A 44 -6.90 1.80 -7.19
N GLU A 45 -7.45 0.62 -7.48
CA GLU A 45 -8.80 0.26 -7.07
C GLU A 45 -8.93 0.17 -5.54
N ILE A 46 -7.93 -0.39 -4.86
CA ILE A 46 -7.86 -0.39 -3.40
C ILE A 46 -7.86 1.05 -2.87
N ILE A 47 -7.05 1.94 -3.44
CA ILE A 47 -7.00 3.35 -3.04
C ILE A 47 -8.37 4.02 -3.22
N GLU A 48 -9.07 3.78 -4.32
CA GLU A 48 -10.40 4.35 -4.54
C GLU A 48 -11.41 3.83 -3.50
N ARG A 49 -11.39 2.55 -3.14
CA ARG A 49 -12.22 2.02 -2.04
C ARG A 49 -11.90 2.69 -0.71
N LEU A 50 -10.61 2.88 -0.39
CA LEU A 50 -10.18 3.58 0.82
C LEU A 50 -10.62 5.05 0.84
N LYS A 51 -10.55 5.76 -0.30
CA LYS A 51 -11.06 7.14 -0.42
C LYS A 51 -12.55 7.20 -0.09
N VAL A 52 -13.34 6.27 -0.63
CA VAL A 52 -14.79 6.19 -0.35
C VAL A 52 -15.04 5.90 1.14
N ALA A 53 -14.32 4.94 1.72
CA ALA A 53 -14.48 4.57 3.13
C ALA A 53 -14.09 5.69 4.11
N THR A 54 -13.17 6.58 3.70
CA THR A 54 -12.70 7.74 4.48
C THR A 54 -13.40 9.04 4.12
N ASN A 55 -14.52 9.00 3.37
CA ASN A 55 -15.21 10.21 2.91
C ASN A 55 -14.30 11.23 2.20
N GLY A 56 -13.24 10.75 1.53
CA GLY A 56 -12.28 11.60 0.82
C GLY A 56 -11.18 12.23 1.68
N GLU A 57 -11.04 11.85 2.96
CA GLU A 57 -10.01 12.40 3.86
C GLU A 57 -8.58 11.97 3.50
N LEU A 58 -8.42 11.03 2.56
CA LEU A 58 -7.14 10.66 1.97
C LEU A 58 -7.06 10.98 0.48
N SER A 59 -5.84 11.18 0.01
CA SER A 59 -5.52 11.27 -1.42
C SER A 59 -4.56 10.15 -1.79
N GLY A 60 -4.63 9.68 -3.04
CA GLY A 60 -3.75 8.63 -3.49
C GLY A 60 -3.76 8.46 -5.00
N GLY A 61 -2.69 7.86 -5.51
CA GLY A 61 -2.46 7.64 -6.93
C GLY A 61 -1.20 6.83 -7.18
N GLY A 62 -0.89 6.58 -8.46
CA GLY A 62 0.24 5.76 -8.88
C GLY A 62 -0.02 5.04 -10.20
N HIS A 63 0.52 3.83 -10.30
CA HIS A 63 0.37 2.91 -11.42
C HIS A 63 0.32 1.46 -10.91
N GLN A 64 0.20 0.48 -11.81
CA GLN A 64 -0.04 -0.93 -11.47
C GLN A 64 0.93 -1.53 -10.43
N GLN A 65 2.21 -1.12 -10.43
CA GLN A 65 3.25 -1.69 -9.56
C GLN A 65 3.64 -0.80 -8.38
N ALA A 66 3.12 0.42 -8.33
CA ALA A 66 3.50 1.37 -7.29
C ALA A 66 2.42 2.39 -7.08
N ALA A 67 2.06 2.61 -5.82
CA ALA A 67 1.11 3.63 -5.47
C ALA A 67 1.48 4.30 -4.15
N SER A 68 0.86 5.42 -3.87
CA SER A 68 1.02 6.10 -2.60
C SER A 68 -0.30 6.69 -2.13
N ILE A 69 -0.48 6.69 -0.82
CA ILE A 69 -1.56 7.37 -0.12
C ILE A 69 -0.93 8.50 0.70
N LYS A 70 -1.60 9.66 0.74
CA LYS A 70 -1.33 10.75 1.66
C LYS A 70 -2.58 10.93 2.53
N THR A 71 -2.38 10.92 3.83
CA THR A 71 -3.44 11.05 4.85
C THR A 71 -2.93 11.90 6.02
N THR A 72 -3.80 12.34 6.92
CA THR A 72 -3.37 13.06 8.13
C THR A 72 -2.82 12.07 9.15
N SER A 73 -2.07 12.57 10.14
CA SER A 73 -1.53 11.71 11.20
C SER A 73 -2.65 11.08 12.04
N GLU A 74 -3.79 11.77 12.19
CA GLU A 74 -4.97 11.29 12.92
C GLU A 74 -5.61 10.07 12.24
N HIS A 75 -5.66 10.05 10.91
CA HIS A 75 -6.25 8.94 10.13
C HIS A 75 -5.23 7.88 9.71
N MET A 76 -3.95 8.01 10.05
CA MET A 76 -2.89 7.12 9.56
C MET A 76 -3.11 5.67 9.97
N ASN A 77 -3.41 5.43 11.25
CA ASN A 77 -3.60 4.07 11.77
C ASN A 77 -4.82 3.39 11.15
N ASP A 78 -5.94 4.11 11.04
CA ASP A 78 -7.14 3.59 10.41
C ASP A 78 -6.91 3.31 8.92
N THR A 79 -6.25 4.23 8.22
CA THR A 79 -5.88 4.05 6.81
C THR A 79 -5.02 2.81 6.61
N MET A 80 -4.00 2.62 7.47
CA MET A 80 -3.13 1.44 7.42
C MET A 80 -3.92 0.16 7.70
N ARG A 81 -4.80 0.17 8.68
CA ARG A 81 -5.65 -0.98 9.02
C ARG A 81 -6.56 -1.37 7.86
N MET A 82 -7.28 -0.40 7.28
CA MET A 82 -8.15 -0.66 6.14
C MET A 82 -7.37 -1.18 4.93
N LEU A 83 -6.20 -0.60 4.65
CA LEU A 83 -5.31 -1.07 3.59
C LEU A 83 -4.89 -2.54 3.79
N LEU A 84 -4.49 -2.91 5.01
CA LEU A 84 -4.08 -4.28 5.32
C LEU A 84 -5.25 -5.27 5.19
N VAL A 85 -6.46 -4.88 5.59
CA VAL A 85 -7.68 -5.68 5.41
C VAL A 85 -7.99 -5.87 3.92
N GLU A 86 -7.92 -4.82 3.11
CA GLU A 86 -8.08 -4.90 1.65
C GLU A 86 -7.05 -5.83 0.99
N LEU A 87 -5.85 -5.93 1.57
CA LEU A 87 -4.79 -6.84 1.14
C LEU A 87 -4.92 -8.25 1.74
N GLY A 88 -6.00 -8.55 2.47
CA GLY A 88 -6.28 -9.88 3.01
C GLY A 88 -5.55 -10.22 4.31
N VAL A 89 -4.91 -9.26 4.96
CA VAL A 89 -4.29 -9.47 6.27
C VAL A 89 -5.38 -9.61 7.32
N LYS A 90 -5.44 -10.78 7.99
CA LYS A 90 -6.38 -11.02 9.09
C LYS A 90 -6.08 -10.02 10.22
N SER A 91 -7.12 -9.39 10.77
CA SER A 91 -7.04 -8.19 11.64
C SER A 91 -6.38 -8.39 13.02
N GLN A 92 -5.46 -9.34 13.19
CA GLN A 92 -4.74 -9.60 14.43
C GLN A 92 -3.44 -8.81 14.56
N VAL A 93 -3.14 -7.89 13.64
CA VAL A 93 -1.98 -7.02 13.73
C VAL A 93 -2.49 -5.61 14.02
N PHE A 94 -1.98 -5.04 15.11
CA PHE A 94 -2.29 -3.75 15.78
C PHE A 94 -3.33 -3.80 16.90
#